data_AF-A0A847GKR4-F1
#
_entry.id   AF-A0A847GKR4-F1
#
_cell.length_a   1.000
_cell.length_b   1.000
_cell.length_c   1.000
_cell.angle_alpha   90.00
_cell.angle_beta   90.00
_cell.angle_gamma   90.00
#
_symmetry.space_group_name_H-M   'P 1'
#
loop_
_entity.id
_entity.type
_entity.pdbx_description
1 polymer ?
#
loop_
_entity_poly.entity_id
_entity_poly.type
_entity_poly.pdbx_seq_one_letter_code
_entity_poly.pdbx_strand_id
1 'polypeptide(L)'
;MSSAAFTFVLAAIFGATIPEGTVQKHNELFRRFWGTDFVWKFEDLPTSGTVPEYRVPYSGHIYLDRNGGTVNCLRKYDLAFNGGRMLATGYEEWDTTAQARPTPSRGGLLRLRRVMKMETPNWHGHCNGWAAAAIRHAEPQTTVRRNGVSFTPADIKGLLAEVYIYNDLDYLIGQHEAVNAGAFHAAIANWLGRAAHPIGLEADPGEQKWNYPAYGYEMSSSKRSDGAVDVRLDLTYAKDSNGEYQRSPRYSRFKTFRYRLDLNDDGEIVGGVFYANSSMIDMLWLPLRPKQGREAGNEPGNPHLDVDEVLSIWRESVPEELRKKWPVIDPPKEDRILDVSQLTGLVPVQDIAESASSSAAGETGN
;
A
#
# COMPACT_ATOMS: atom_id res chain seq x y z
N MET A 1 61.36 20.12 24.25
CA MET A 1 60.77 19.21 23.26
C MET A 1 59.39 18.83 23.77
N SER A 2 58.33 19.46 23.28
CA SER A 2 56.96 19.18 23.68
C SER A 2 56.26 18.53 22.49
N SER A 3 55.98 17.23 22.58
CA SER A 3 55.22 16.50 21.58
C SER A 3 53.74 16.83 21.77
N ALA A 4 53.18 17.63 20.86
CA ALA A 4 51.74 17.78 20.75
C ALA A 4 51.17 16.50 20.12
N ALA A 5 50.46 15.71 20.93
CA ALA A 5 49.65 14.62 20.44
C ALA A 5 48.42 15.22 19.71
N PHE A 6 48.39 15.10 18.39
CA PHE A 6 47.20 15.38 17.60
C PHE A 6 46.23 14.22 17.75
N THR A 7 45.22 14.39 18.61
CA THR A 7 44.07 13.48 18.67
C THR A 7 43.23 13.68 17.41
N PHE A 8 43.38 12.78 16.44
CA PHE A 8 42.44 12.69 15.32
C PHE A 8 41.09 12.21 15.87
N VAL A 9 40.13 13.12 16.03
CA VAL A 9 38.72 12.75 16.14
C VAL A 9 38.30 12.29 14.74
N LEU A 10 38.17 10.98 14.53
CA LEU A 10 37.45 10.46 13.38
C LEU A 10 36.01 10.99 13.48
N ALA A 11 35.67 11.98 12.67
CA ALA A 11 34.28 12.32 12.43
C ALA A 11 33.62 11.08 11.84
N ALA A 12 32.77 10.42 12.61
CA ALA A 12 31.90 9.38 12.07
C ALA A 12 31.09 10.03 10.95
N ILE A 13 31.25 9.55 9.73
CA ILE A 13 30.46 10.01 8.58
C ILE A 13 29.06 9.41 8.78
N PHE A 14 28.24 10.10 9.57
CA PHE A 14 26.81 9.83 9.67
C PHE A 14 26.19 9.92 8.27
N GLY A 15 25.32 8.97 7.95
CA GLY A 15 24.54 8.95 6.72
C GLY A 15 23.45 10.02 6.77
N ALA A 16 22.44 9.90 5.93
CA ALA A 16 21.29 10.81 6.00
C ALA A 16 20.57 10.60 7.34
N THR A 17 20.51 11.65 8.17
CA THR A 17 19.70 11.67 9.40
C THR A 17 18.22 11.60 9.05
N ILE A 18 17.43 10.92 9.88
CA ILE A 18 15.97 10.92 9.74
C ILE A 18 15.45 12.31 10.11
N PRO A 19 14.65 12.98 9.26
CA PRO A 19 14.06 14.26 9.61
C PRO A 19 13.17 14.15 10.85
N GLU A 20 13.17 15.17 11.71
CA GLU A 20 12.37 15.17 12.94
C GLU A 20 10.87 15.01 12.66
N GLY A 21 10.36 15.66 11.61
CA GLY A 21 8.97 15.50 11.17
C GLY A 21 8.61 14.06 10.78
N THR A 22 9.56 13.32 10.19
CA THR A 22 9.38 11.89 9.87
C THR A 22 9.30 11.05 11.15
N VAL A 23 10.13 11.35 12.15
CA VAL A 23 10.08 10.68 13.47
C VAL A 23 8.74 10.94 14.16
N GLN A 24 8.31 12.19 14.24
CA GLN A 24 7.04 12.59 14.85
C GLN A 24 5.86 11.91 14.15
N LYS A 25 5.84 11.91 12.81
CA LYS A 25 4.81 11.25 12.00
C LYS A 25 4.70 9.75 12.29
N HIS A 26 5.82 9.02 12.33
CA HIS A 26 5.78 7.60 12.65
C HIS A 26 5.26 7.33 14.07
N ASN A 27 5.68 8.13 15.04
CA ASN A 27 5.20 8.03 16.42
C ASN A 27 3.68 8.28 16.51
N GLU A 28 3.19 9.32 15.83
CA GLU A 28 1.77 9.67 15.80
C GLU A 28 0.93 8.60 15.11
N LEU A 29 1.31 8.18 13.90
CA LEU A 29 0.58 7.15 13.15
C LEU A 29 0.53 5.84 13.94
N PHE A 30 1.65 5.42 14.54
CA PHE A 30 1.67 4.16 15.26
C PHE A 30 0.84 4.23 16.55
N ARG A 31 0.90 5.34 17.28
CA ARG A 31 0.05 5.54 18.45
C ARG A 31 -1.43 5.62 18.08
N ARG A 32 -1.78 6.32 16.99
CA ARG A 32 -3.15 6.43 16.47
C ARG A 32 -3.76 5.06 16.19
N PHE A 33 -3.01 4.19 15.53
CA PHE A 33 -3.55 2.95 15.00
C PHE A 33 -3.29 1.73 15.88
N TRP A 34 -2.30 1.71 16.79
CA TRP A 34 -2.07 0.57 17.72
C TRP A 34 -2.21 0.96 19.20
N GLY A 35 -2.38 2.23 19.54
CA GLY A 35 -2.47 2.68 20.93
C GLY A 35 -1.18 2.49 21.72
N THR A 36 -0.04 2.32 21.05
CA THR A 36 1.27 2.08 21.65
C THR A 36 2.36 2.84 20.89
N ASP A 37 3.55 2.90 21.47
CA ASP A 37 4.65 3.69 20.91
C ASP A 37 5.37 2.96 19.77
N PHE A 38 5.82 3.75 18.80
CA PHE A 38 6.72 3.31 17.75
C PHE A 38 8.13 3.12 18.34
N VAL A 39 8.78 2.03 17.97
CA VAL A 39 10.10 1.66 18.53
C VAL A 39 11.20 2.08 17.57
N TRP A 40 12.16 2.84 18.08
CA TRP A 40 13.34 3.31 17.35
C TRP A 40 14.62 2.58 17.74
N LYS A 41 14.67 1.98 18.93
CA LYS A 41 15.83 1.24 19.42
C LYS A 41 16.06 -0.02 18.59
N PHE A 42 17.23 -0.14 17.97
CA PHE A 42 17.50 -1.20 17.00
C PHE A 42 17.37 -2.61 17.61
N GLU A 43 17.86 -2.81 18.83
CA GLU A 43 17.83 -4.11 19.50
C GLU A 43 16.43 -4.56 19.96
N ASP A 44 15.50 -3.62 20.08
CA ASP A 44 14.10 -3.90 20.47
C ASP A 44 13.21 -4.23 19.25
N LEU A 45 13.76 -4.09 18.03
CA LEU A 45 13.06 -4.37 16.79
C LEU A 45 13.22 -5.83 16.35
N PRO A 46 12.13 -6.49 15.89
CA PRO A 46 12.22 -7.86 15.39
C PRO A 46 13.16 -7.99 14.17
N THR A 47 13.91 -9.08 14.11
CA THR A 47 14.76 -9.41 12.95
C THR A 47 13.97 -10.03 11.78
N SER A 48 12.71 -10.39 12.01
CA SER A 48 11.81 -10.94 11.01
C SER A 48 10.37 -10.67 11.42
N GLY A 49 9.48 -10.62 10.43
CA GLY A 49 8.05 -10.49 10.66
C GLY A 49 7.29 -10.95 9.43
N THR A 50 6.15 -11.60 9.64
CA THR A 50 5.21 -11.91 8.57
C THR A 50 3.80 -11.91 9.12
N VAL A 51 2.84 -11.59 8.28
CA VAL A 51 1.44 -11.79 8.63
C VAL A 51 1.10 -13.29 8.72
N PRO A 52 0.11 -13.67 9.53
CA PRO A 52 -0.42 -15.03 9.54
C PRO A 52 -0.82 -15.50 8.14
N GLU A 53 -0.74 -16.80 7.86
CA GLU A 53 -1.03 -17.37 6.53
C GLU A 53 -2.37 -16.92 5.96
N TYR A 54 -3.41 -16.91 6.80
CA TYR A 54 -4.74 -16.48 6.40
C TYR A 54 -4.84 -14.99 6.07
N ARG A 55 -3.88 -14.14 6.49
CA ARG A 55 -3.79 -12.69 6.20
C ARG A 55 -2.82 -12.35 5.07
N VAL A 56 -2.16 -13.34 4.47
CA VAL A 56 -1.28 -13.07 3.33
C VAL A 56 -2.13 -12.42 2.22
N PRO A 57 -1.76 -11.23 1.72
CA PRO A 57 -2.47 -10.58 0.61
C PRO A 57 -2.56 -11.51 -0.59
N TYR A 58 -3.73 -11.56 -1.24
CA TYR A 58 -3.93 -12.39 -2.42
C TYR A 58 -3.29 -11.75 -3.66
N SER A 59 -2.70 -12.56 -4.55
CA SER A 59 -2.35 -12.10 -5.90
C SER A 59 -3.61 -11.69 -6.63
N GLY A 60 -3.59 -10.59 -7.35
CA GLY A 60 -4.74 -10.12 -8.11
C GLY A 60 -4.33 -9.56 -9.45
N HIS A 61 -5.33 -9.26 -10.27
CA HIS A 61 -5.10 -8.54 -11.51
C HIS A 61 -4.80 -7.07 -11.21
N ILE A 62 -3.95 -6.45 -12.03
CA ILE A 62 -3.67 -5.01 -11.96
C ILE A 62 -4.65 -4.18 -12.80
N TYR A 63 -5.67 -4.81 -13.40
CA TYR A 63 -6.71 -4.16 -14.22
C TYR A 63 -6.14 -3.06 -15.13
N LEU A 64 -5.31 -3.48 -16.09
CA LEU A 64 -4.69 -2.53 -17.02
C LEU A 64 -5.76 -1.76 -17.78
N ASP A 65 -5.65 -0.44 -17.79
CA ASP A 65 -6.61 0.46 -18.44
C ASP A 65 -6.70 0.16 -19.94
N ARG A 66 -5.56 -0.20 -20.55
CA ARG A 66 -5.50 -0.61 -21.96
C ARG A 66 -6.35 -1.85 -22.27
N ASN A 67 -6.61 -2.69 -21.26
CA ASN A 67 -7.46 -3.87 -21.36
C ASN A 67 -8.90 -3.60 -20.87
N GLY A 68 -9.24 -2.34 -20.57
CA GLY A 68 -10.54 -1.93 -20.09
C GLY A 68 -10.68 -1.91 -18.56
N GLY A 69 -9.58 -1.94 -17.80
CA GLY A 69 -9.63 -1.74 -16.35
C GLY A 69 -10.62 -2.66 -15.63
N THR A 70 -11.55 -2.08 -14.89
CA THR A 70 -12.56 -2.80 -14.09
C THR A 70 -13.94 -2.89 -14.77
N VAL A 71 -14.09 -2.42 -16.03
CA VAL A 71 -15.40 -2.29 -16.73
C VAL A 71 -16.28 -3.54 -16.68
N ASN A 72 -15.70 -4.73 -16.71
CA ASN A 72 -16.48 -5.98 -16.73
C ASN A 72 -17.28 -6.20 -15.43
N CYS A 73 -16.68 -5.90 -14.27
CA CYS A 73 -17.40 -6.01 -13.00
C CYS A 73 -18.35 -4.83 -12.80
N LEU A 74 -17.99 -3.63 -13.29
CA LEU A 74 -18.86 -2.46 -13.26
C LEU A 74 -20.12 -2.59 -14.11
N ARG A 75 -20.07 -3.33 -15.24
CA ARG A 75 -21.28 -3.65 -16.02
C ARG A 75 -22.29 -4.45 -15.20
N LYS A 76 -21.81 -5.38 -14.38
CA LYS A 76 -22.67 -6.14 -13.45
C LYS A 76 -23.22 -5.23 -12.35
N TYR A 77 -22.38 -4.34 -11.82
CA TYR A 77 -22.80 -3.35 -10.84
C TYR A 77 -23.91 -2.45 -11.40
N ASP A 78 -23.75 -1.93 -12.62
CA ASP A 78 -24.74 -1.10 -13.29
C ASP A 78 -26.08 -1.84 -13.49
N LEU A 79 -26.03 -3.12 -13.85
CA LEU A 79 -27.24 -3.97 -13.94
C LEU A 79 -27.94 -4.14 -12.59
N ALA A 80 -27.19 -4.27 -11.51
CA ALA A 80 -27.74 -4.50 -10.17
C ALA A 80 -28.26 -3.21 -9.51
N PHE A 81 -27.60 -2.07 -9.70
CA PHE A 81 -27.83 -0.87 -8.89
C PHE A 81 -28.19 0.38 -9.71
N ASN A 82 -27.77 0.47 -10.97
CA ASN A 82 -28.01 1.64 -11.83
C ASN A 82 -29.11 1.43 -12.88
N GLY A 83 -29.90 0.36 -12.73
CA GLY A 83 -30.99 0.01 -13.64
C GLY A 83 -30.52 -0.42 -15.03
N GLY A 84 -29.30 -0.96 -15.12
CA GLY A 84 -28.65 -1.34 -16.38
C GLY A 84 -28.10 -0.18 -17.20
N ARG A 85 -28.19 1.06 -16.70
CA ARG A 85 -27.54 2.21 -17.33
C ARG A 85 -26.05 2.15 -17.04
N MET A 86 -25.22 2.34 -18.07
CA MET A 86 -23.75 2.26 -17.99
C MET A 86 -23.14 3.50 -17.29
N LEU A 87 -23.58 3.80 -16.06
CA LEU A 87 -23.12 4.98 -15.33
C LEU A 87 -21.73 4.73 -14.72
N ALA A 88 -21.59 3.68 -13.92
CA ALA A 88 -20.30 3.32 -13.33
C ALA A 88 -19.33 2.83 -14.39
N THR A 89 -19.81 2.00 -15.32
CA THR A 89 -19.02 1.52 -16.46
C THR A 89 -18.55 2.66 -17.36
N GLY A 90 -19.45 3.60 -17.69
CA GLY A 90 -19.12 4.73 -18.56
C GLY A 90 -18.11 5.69 -17.91
N TYR A 91 -18.15 5.82 -16.58
CA TYR A 91 -17.15 6.58 -15.83
C TYR A 91 -15.76 5.94 -15.94
N GLU A 92 -15.65 4.63 -15.75
CA GLU A 92 -14.40 3.89 -15.89
C GLU A 92 -13.88 3.89 -17.34
N GLU A 93 -14.76 3.75 -18.33
CA GLU A 93 -14.37 3.86 -19.76
C GLU A 93 -13.80 5.26 -20.08
N TRP A 94 -14.31 6.31 -19.43
CA TRP A 94 -13.73 7.65 -19.51
C TRP A 94 -12.38 7.74 -18.78
N ASP A 95 -12.30 7.22 -17.56
CA ASP A 95 -11.12 7.34 -16.70
C ASP A 95 -9.90 6.60 -17.29
N THR A 96 -10.08 5.35 -17.70
CA THR A 96 -9.06 4.51 -18.36
C THR A 96 -8.50 5.12 -19.66
N THR A 97 -9.21 6.08 -20.27
CA THR A 97 -8.77 6.78 -21.48
C THR A 97 -8.32 8.22 -21.23
N ALA A 98 -8.55 8.76 -20.03
CA ALA A 98 -8.21 10.14 -19.66
C ALA A 98 -6.70 10.41 -19.76
N GLN A 99 -5.87 9.39 -19.57
CA GLN A 99 -4.41 9.48 -19.61
C GLN A 99 -3.81 8.98 -20.94
N ALA A 100 -4.63 8.82 -21.98
CA ALA A 100 -4.15 8.43 -23.30
C ALA A 100 -3.15 9.46 -23.87
N ARG A 101 -2.04 8.97 -24.42
CA ARG A 101 -0.98 9.80 -25.02
C ARG A 101 -0.74 9.42 -26.49
N PRO A 102 -0.30 10.35 -27.35
CA PRO A 102 0.03 10.04 -28.74
C PRO A 102 1.18 9.02 -28.84
N THR A 103 0.88 7.82 -29.33
CA THR A 103 1.83 6.71 -29.46
C THR A 103 2.04 6.36 -30.94
N PRO A 104 3.29 6.25 -31.43
CA PRO A 104 3.55 5.81 -32.80
C PRO A 104 3.11 4.35 -33.01
N SER A 105 2.18 4.14 -33.93
CA SER A 105 1.67 2.83 -34.30
C SER A 105 1.77 2.58 -35.82
N ARG A 106 1.58 1.33 -36.24
CA ARG A 106 1.56 0.93 -37.65
C ARG A 106 0.12 0.76 -38.11
N GLY A 107 -0.33 1.61 -39.03
CA GLY A 107 -1.67 1.63 -39.62
C GLY A 107 -1.68 1.47 -41.15
N GLY A 108 -2.86 1.55 -41.74
CA GLY A 108 -3.10 1.31 -43.17
C GLY A 108 -3.26 -0.17 -43.53
N LEU A 109 -3.71 -0.44 -44.76
CA LEU A 109 -3.74 -1.79 -45.32
C LEU A 109 -2.30 -2.35 -45.29
N LEU A 110 -2.09 -3.53 -44.70
CA LEU A 110 -0.79 -4.16 -44.46
C LEU A 110 0.13 -3.53 -43.38
N ARG A 111 -0.35 -2.61 -42.53
CA ARG A 111 0.45 -2.01 -41.43
C ARG A 111 1.75 -1.32 -41.88
N LEU A 112 1.78 -0.79 -43.10
CA LEU A 112 2.98 -0.16 -43.67
C LEU A 112 3.12 1.34 -43.33
N ARG A 113 2.05 2.00 -42.86
CA ARG A 113 2.06 3.45 -42.59
C ARG A 113 2.28 3.71 -41.10
N ARG A 114 3.18 4.62 -40.74
CA ARG A 114 3.31 5.10 -39.36
C ARG A 114 2.17 6.10 -39.09
N VAL A 115 1.37 5.83 -38.07
CA VAL A 115 0.25 6.69 -37.63
C VAL A 115 0.39 6.98 -36.14
N MET A 116 -0.06 8.13 -35.68
CA MET A 116 -0.15 8.44 -34.27
C MET A 116 -1.53 8.00 -33.77
N LYS A 117 -1.57 7.20 -32.72
CA LYS A 117 -2.81 6.78 -32.07
C LYS A 117 -2.75 7.19 -30.59
N MET A 118 -3.83 7.76 -30.08
CA MET A 118 -3.96 7.98 -28.64
C MET A 118 -4.10 6.62 -27.96
N GLU A 119 -3.16 6.28 -27.09
CA GLU A 119 -3.18 5.03 -26.32
C GLU A 119 -2.82 5.31 -24.87
N THR A 120 -3.54 4.69 -23.95
CA THR A 120 -3.18 4.67 -22.53
C THR A 120 -1.90 3.86 -22.34
N PRO A 121 -0.90 4.35 -21.57
CA PRO A 121 0.33 3.61 -21.36
C PRO A 121 0.07 2.21 -20.80
N ASN A 122 0.90 1.24 -21.19
CA ASN A 122 0.67 -0.19 -20.92
C ASN A 122 0.86 -0.61 -19.46
N TRP A 123 1.21 0.32 -18.58
CA TRP A 123 1.43 0.11 -17.15
C TRP A 123 0.35 0.78 -16.29
N HIS A 124 -0.50 1.63 -16.87
CA HIS A 124 -1.62 2.23 -16.17
C HIS A 124 -2.68 1.17 -15.90
N GLY A 125 -3.19 1.20 -14.68
CA GLY A 125 -4.15 0.24 -14.18
C GLY A 125 -4.32 0.42 -12.68
N HIS A 126 -5.08 -0.50 -12.10
CA HIS A 126 -5.50 -0.46 -10.72
C HIS A 126 -4.56 -1.21 -9.77
N CYS A 127 -3.24 -1.16 -10.00
CA CYS A 127 -2.29 -1.90 -9.17
C CYS A 127 -2.29 -1.42 -7.70
N ASN A 128 -2.43 -0.12 -7.45
CA ASN A 128 -2.58 0.46 -6.12
C ASN A 128 -3.94 0.11 -5.51
N GLY A 129 -5.02 0.16 -6.30
CA GLY A 129 -6.36 -0.25 -5.86
C GLY A 129 -6.40 -1.72 -5.43
N TRP A 130 -5.84 -2.62 -6.25
CA TRP A 130 -5.69 -4.03 -5.89
C TRP A 130 -4.81 -4.22 -4.64
N ALA A 131 -3.64 -3.57 -4.58
CA ALA A 131 -2.75 -3.70 -3.42
C ALA A 131 -3.46 -3.27 -2.13
N ALA A 132 -4.16 -2.14 -2.15
CA ALA A 132 -4.97 -1.65 -1.04
C ALA A 132 -6.06 -2.66 -0.64
N ALA A 133 -6.81 -3.17 -1.63
CA ALA A 133 -7.85 -4.16 -1.41
C ALA A 133 -7.30 -5.43 -0.76
N ALA A 134 -6.18 -5.96 -1.25
CA ALA A 134 -5.58 -7.20 -0.76
C ALA A 134 -4.96 -7.07 0.65
N ILE A 135 -4.61 -5.85 1.07
CA ILE A 135 -4.17 -5.56 2.44
C ILE A 135 -5.38 -5.51 3.38
N ARG A 136 -6.45 -4.81 2.98
CA ARG A 136 -7.59 -4.51 3.84
C ARG A 136 -8.62 -5.62 3.90
N HIS A 137 -8.77 -6.39 2.84
CA HIS A 137 -9.87 -7.34 2.69
C HIS A 137 -9.37 -8.76 2.58
N ALA A 138 -9.98 -9.64 3.35
CA ALA A 138 -9.88 -11.07 3.11
C ALA A 138 -10.36 -11.40 1.69
N GLU A 139 -9.72 -12.38 1.06
CA GLU A 139 -10.07 -12.81 -0.29
C GLU A 139 -11.55 -13.25 -0.37
N PRO A 140 -12.37 -12.67 -1.28
CA PRO A 140 -13.71 -13.18 -1.56
C PRO A 140 -13.73 -14.68 -1.84
N GLN A 141 -14.66 -15.44 -1.26
CA GLN A 141 -14.68 -16.91 -1.37
C GLN A 141 -15.95 -17.45 -2.05
N THR A 142 -17.08 -16.75 -1.92
CA THR A 142 -18.37 -17.19 -2.46
C THR A 142 -19.01 -16.16 -3.38
N THR A 143 -19.78 -16.64 -4.34
CA THR A 143 -20.62 -15.79 -5.19
C THR A 143 -21.76 -15.20 -4.38
N VAL A 144 -22.01 -13.90 -4.54
CA VAL A 144 -23.08 -13.15 -3.88
C VAL A 144 -24.11 -12.71 -4.92
N ARG A 145 -25.40 -12.78 -4.58
CA ARG A 145 -26.48 -12.36 -5.48
C ARG A 145 -27.16 -11.11 -4.93
N ARG A 146 -27.15 -10.01 -5.70
CA ARG A 146 -27.83 -8.75 -5.37
C ARG A 146 -28.66 -8.29 -6.55
N ASN A 147 -29.90 -7.90 -6.29
CA ASN A 147 -30.83 -7.36 -7.28
C ASN A 147 -30.91 -8.20 -8.59
N GLY A 148 -30.92 -9.53 -8.44
CA GLY A 148 -30.98 -10.47 -9.56
C GLY A 148 -29.65 -10.78 -10.27
N VAL A 149 -28.57 -10.04 -9.97
CA VAL A 149 -27.23 -10.21 -10.56
C VAL A 149 -26.32 -10.99 -9.62
N SER A 150 -25.48 -11.88 -10.18
CA SER A 150 -24.49 -12.65 -9.44
C SER A 150 -23.09 -12.05 -9.57
N PHE A 151 -22.49 -11.72 -8.44
CA PHE A 151 -21.11 -11.25 -8.28
C PHE A 151 -20.24 -12.41 -7.81
N THR A 152 -19.38 -12.90 -8.69
CA THR A 152 -18.40 -13.96 -8.37
C THR A 152 -17.23 -13.37 -7.58
N PRO A 153 -16.44 -14.18 -6.85
CA PRO A 153 -15.23 -13.70 -6.18
C PRO A 153 -14.32 -12.81 -7.04
N ALA A 154 -14.12 -13.16 -8.31
CA ALA A 154 -13.35 -12.34 -9.24
C ALA A 154 -13.99 -10.97 -9.53
N ASP A 155 -15.32 -10.89 -9.62
CA ASP A 155 -16.03 -9.61 -9.80
C ASP A 155 -15.86 -8.74 -8.55
N ILE A 156 -15.98 -9.34 -7.36
CA ILE A 156 -15.88 -8.63 -6.08
C ILE A 156 -14.46 -8.09 -5.89
N LYS A 157 -13.42 -8.84 -6.24
CA LYS A 157 -12.03 -8.33 -6.25
C LYS A 157 -11.85 -7.12 -7.18
N GLY A 158 -12.50 -7.14 -8.34
CA GLY A 158 -12.50 -6.00 -9.28
C GLY A 158 -13.19 -4.77 -8.71
N LEU A 159 -14.37 -4.94 -8.10
CA LEU A 159 -15.07 -3.85 -7.43
C LEU A 159 -14.27 -3.29 -6.25
N LEU A 160 -13.58 -4.15 -5.50
CA LEU A 160 -12.69 -3.70 -4.43
C LEU A 160 -11.49 -2.91 -4.99
N ALA A 161 -10.87 -3.36 -6.07
CA ALA A 161 -9.77 -2.60 -6.69
C ALA A 161 -10.23 -1.22 -7.18
N GLU A 162 -11.44 -1.13 -7.74
CA GLU A 162 -12.06 0.12 -8.18
C GLU A 162 -12.29 1.10 -7.02
N VAL A 163 -12.87 0.68 -5.88
CA VAL A 163 -13.13 1.60 -4.77
C VAL A 163 -11.86 2.17 -4.13
N TYR A 164 -10.71 1.52 -4.33
CA TYR A 164 -9.42 1.96 -3.77
C TYR A 164 -8.52 2.73 -4.74
N ILE A 165 -8.88 2.85 -6.03
CA ILE A 165 -7.97 3.39 -7.04
C ILE A 165 -7.50 4.83 -6.76
N TYR A 166 -8.37 5.67 -6.21
CA TYR A 166 -8.06 7.06 -5.85
C TYR A 166 -8.20 7.34 -4.35
N ASN A 167 -8.26 6.30 -3.53
CA ASN A 167 -8.50 6.46 -2.11
C ASN A 167 -7.28 7.05 -1.38
N ASP A 168 -7.55 7.85 -0.35
CA ASP A 168 -6.52 8.36 0.57
C ASP A 168 -5.60 7.27 1.11
N LEU A 169 -4.32 7.63 1.17
CA LEU A 169 -3.23 6.81 1.69
C LEU A 169 -2.48 7.58 2.78
N ASP A 170 -2.05 6.88 3.81
CA ASP A 170 -1.02 7.39 4.72
C ASP A 170 0.37 6.92 4.24
N TYR A 171 1.21 7.85 3.81
CA TYR A 171 2.57 7.54 3.37
C TYR A 171 3.47 7.26 4.58
N LEU A 172 4.14 6.12 4.61
CA LEU A 172 5.10 5.79 5.67
C LEU A 172 6.46 6.43 5.39
N ILE A 173 6.95 6.32 4.16
CA ILE A 173 8.21 6.90 3.69
C ILE A 173 8.08 7.24 2.20
N GLY A 174 8.90 8.18 1.72
CA GLY A 174 8.96 8.54 0.29
C GLY A 174 7.93 9.61 -0.11
N GLN A 175 7.29 9.44 -1.26
CA GLN A 175 6.34 10.36 -1.92
C GLN A 175 6.95 11.63 -2.51
N HIS A 176 7.61 12.46 -1.70
CA HIS A 176 8.19 13.75 -2.11
C HIS A 176 9.67 13.88 -1.76
N GLU A 177 10.24 12.87 -1.10
CA GLU A 177 11.62 12.84 -0.64
C GLU A 177 12.27 11.49 -0.93
N ALA A 178 13.60 11.48 -0.99
CA ALA A 178 14.35 10.25 -1.13
C ALA A 178 14.18 9.37 0.11
N VAL A 179 14.02 8.06 -0.09
CA VAL A 179 13.83 7.11 1.01
C VAL A 179 15.07 7.07 1.91
N ASN A 180 14.90 7.42 3.19
CA ASN A 180 15.94 7.26 4.22
C ASN A 180 15.99 5.80 4.72
N ALA A 181 17.18 5.20 4.80
CA ALA A 181 17.32 3.79 5.18
C ALA A 181 16.95 3.51 6.64
N GLY A 182 17.17 4.47 7.55
CA GLY A 182 16.77 4.36 8.95
C GLY A 182 15.25 4.37 9.10
N ALA A 183 14.57 5.32 8.46
CA ALA A 183 13.11 5.38 8.44
C ALA A 183 12.50 4.14 7.77
N PHE A 184 13.08 3.68 6.66
CA PHE A 184 12.70 2.43 5.97
C PHE A 184 12.76 1.22 6.91
N HIS A 185 13.88 1.03 7.60
CA HIS A 185 14.06 -0.08 8.52
C HIS A 185 13.05 -0.03 9.66
N ALA A 186 12.95 1.13 10.33
CA ALA A 186 12.06 1.31 11.46
C ALA A 186 10.59 1.11 11.06
N ALA A 187 10.18 1.62 9.88
CA ALA A 187 8.83 1.40 9.36
C ALA A 187 8.56 -0.10 9.15
N ILE A 188 9.42 -0.83 8.43
CA ILE A 188 9.21 -2.27 8.19
C ILE A 188 9.15 -3.05 9.50
N ALA A 189 10.10 -2.84 10.41
CA ALA A 189 10.18 -3.61 11.63
C ALA A 189 9.00 -3.35 12.59
N ASN A 190 8.49 -2.12 12.64
CA ASN A 190 7.31 -1.82 13.44
C ASN A 190 6.03 -2.37 12.79
N TRP A 191 5.82 -2.13 11.49
CA TRP A 191 4.57 -2.44 10.82
C TRP A 191 4.42 -3.93 10.46
N LEU A 192 5.47 -4.54 9.90
CA LEU A 192 5.47 -5.97 9.57
C LEU A 192 5.94 -6.83 10.74
N GLY A 193 6.91 -6.35 11.52
CA GLY A 193 7.53 -7.11 12.62
C GLY A 193 6.68 -7.13 13.87
N ARG A 194 6.39 -5.94 14.43
CA ARG A 194 5.62 -5.81 15.67
C ARG A 194 4.11 -5.93 15.44
N ALA A 195 3.59 -5.27 14.41
CA ALA A 195 2.15 -5.16 14.18
C ALA A 195 1.57 -6.26 13.27
N ALA A 196 2.40 -7.07 12.60
CA ALA A 196 1.96 -8.07 11.63
C ALA A 196 0.92 -7.51 10.64
N HIS A 197 1.11 -6.27 10.18
CA HIS A 197 0.20 -5.54 9.31
C HIS A 197 0.83 -5.34 7.92
N PRO A 198 0.23 -5.85 6.83
CA PRO A 198 0.76 -5.64 5.49
C PRO A 198 0.80 -4.15 5.13
N ILE A 199 1.77 -3.74 4.31
CA ILE A 199 1.93 -2.35 3.87
C ILE A 199 1.99 -2.29 2.34
N GLY A 200 1.53 -1.19 1.77
CA GLY A 200 1.68 -0.92 0.35
C GLY A 200 3.13 -0.56 0.03
N LEU A 201 3.61 -1.04 -1.11
CA LEU A 201 4.95 -0.82 -1.64
C LEU A 201 4.85 -0.33 -3.07
N GLU A 202 5.37 0.86 -3.35
CA GLU A 202 5.68 1.26 -4.73
C GLU A 202 7.09 0.77 -5.09
N ALA A 203 7.13 -0.27 -5.92
CA ALA A 203 8.32 -1.09 -6.13
C ALA A 203 9.39 -0.44 -7.00
N ASP A 204 9.05 0.55 -7.82
CA ASP A 204 9.93 1.07 -8.87
C ASP A 204 10.03 2.61 -8.81
N PRO A 205 11.22 3.18 -8.59
CA PRO A 205 11.45 4.63 -8.51
C PRO A 205 11.50 5.31 -9.90
N GLY A 206 10.58 4.96 -10.80
CA GLY A 206 10.54 5.45 -12.18
C GLY A 206 9.23 6.15 -12.55
N GLU A 207 9.06 6.45 -13.85
CA GLU A 207 7.79 6.97 -14.38
C GLU A 207 6.65 5.95 -14.21
N GLN A 208 6.98 4.66 -14.34
CA GLN A 208 6.02 3.59 -14.13
C GLN A 208 5.82 3.35 -12.64
N LYS A 209 4.57 3.46 -12.20
CA LYS A 209 4.19 3.25 -10.82
C LYS A 209 3.62 1.85 -10.63
N TRP A 210 4.34 1.01 -9.89
CA TRP A 210 4.00 -0.40 -9.65
C TRP A 210 3.80 -0.66 -8.17
N ASN A 211 2.55 -0.89 -7.77
CA ASN A 211 2.18 -1.05 -6.38
C ASN A 211 1.90 -2.51 -6.02
N TYR A 212 2.44 -2.96 -4.88
CA TYR A 212 2.29 -4.32 -4.38
C TYR A 212 2.08 -4.34 -2.86
N PRO A 213 1.35 -5.34 -2.33
CA PRO A 213 1.20 -5.49 -0.90
C PRO A 213 2.39 -6.30 -0.32
N ALA A 214 3.23 -5.62 0.46
CA ALA A 214 4.32 -6.24 1.22
C ALA A 214 3.77 -6.79 2.54
N TYR A 215 4.14 -8.02 2.91
CA TYR A 215 3.51 -8.73 4.02
C TYR A 215 4.48 -9.49 4.93
N GLY A 216 5.77 -9.49 4.62
CA GLY A 216 6.77 -10.04 5.52
C GLY A 216 8.18 -9.59 5.16
N TYR A 217 9.10 -9.77 6.09
CA TYR A 217 10.52 -9.54 5.89
C TYR A 217 11.35 -10.45 6.78
N GLU A 218 12.58 -10.67 6.36
CA GLU A 218 13.64 -11.24 7.18
C GLU A 218 14.89 -10.37 7.04
N MET A 219 15.62 -10.20 8.13
CA MET A 219 16.88 -9.46 8.11
C MET A 219 18.01 -10.21 8.80
N SER A 220 19.22 -9.88 8.36
CA SER A 220 20.46 -10.20 9.05
C SER A 220 21.23 -8.90 9.24
N SER A 221 21.98 -8.81 10.34
CA SER A 221 22.74 -7.64 10.69
C SER A 221 24.14 -8.00 11.20
N SER A 222 25.08 -7.09 11.03
CA SER A 222 26.41 -7.17 11.60
C SER A 222 26.79 -5.82 12.21
N LYS A 223 27.18 -5.84 13.49
CA LYS A 223 27.67 -4.64 14.18
C LYS A 223 28.94 -4.14 13.49
N ARG A 224 28.94 -2.86 13.12
CA ARG A 224 30.09 -2.19 12.50
C ARG A 224 30.89 -1.40 13.53
N SER A 225 30.18 -0.71 14.42
CA SER A 225 30.70 0.00 15.60
C SER A 225 29.56 0.17 16.62
N ASP A 226 29.78 0.89 17.72
CA ASP A 226 28.69 1.18 18.67
C ASP A 226 27.59 2.05 18.05
N GLY A 227 27.96 2.99 17.16
CA GLY A 227 27.03 3.88 16.46
C GLY A 227 26.59 3.42 15.06
N ALA A 228 26.90 2.18 14.64
CA ALA A 228 26.54 1.72 13.30
C ALA A 228 26.34 0.21 13.16
N VAL A 229 25.32 -0.17 12.39
CA VAL A 229 24.98 -1.57 12.07
C VAL A 229 24.77 -1.72 10.58
N ASP A 230 25.41 -2.71 9.97
CA ASP A 230 25.19 -3.06 8.57
C ASP A 230 24.06 -4.12 8.50
N VAL A 231 23.06 -3.90 7.63
CA VAL A 231 21.84 -4.71 7.53
C VAL A 231 21.63 -5.21 6.10
N ARG A 232 21.25 -6.48 5.97
CA ARG A 232 20.62 -7.04 4.77
C ARG A 232 19.18 -7.42 5.13
N LEU A 233 18.20 -6.88 4.40
CA LEU A 233 16.78 -7.14 4.61
C LEU A 233 16.14 -7.64 3.31
N ASP A 234 15.45 -8.78 3.36
CA ASP A 234 14.65 -9.32 2.25
C ASP A 234 13.17 -9.04 2.53
N LEU A 235 12.57 -8.12 1.77
CA LEU A 235 11.17 -7.70 1.91
C LEU A 235 10.28 -8.51 0.95
N THR A 236 9.35 -9.27 1.49
CA THR A 236 8.43 -10.15 0.76
C THR A 236 7.11 -9.46 0.45
N TYR A 237 6.65 -9.59 -0.80
CA TYR A 237 5.40 -9.00 -1.29
C TYR A 237 4.64 -9.94 -2.22
N ALA A 238 3.32 -9.77 -2.30
CA ALA A 238 2.49 -10.53 -3.23
C ALA A 238 2.61 -9.93 -4.64
N LYS A 239 2.78 -10.79 -5.64
CA LYS A 239 2.90 -10.39 -7.05
C LYS A 239 1.54 -10.51 -7.75
N ASP A 240 1.32 -9.65 -8.74
CA ASP A 240 0.14 -9.67 -9.59
C ASP A 240 0.05 -10.95 -10.43
N SER A 241 -1.15 -11.21 -10.94
CA SER A 241 -1.47 -12.31 -11.84
C SER A 241 -1.87 -11.81 -13.23
N ASN A 242 -1.69 -12.67 -14.24
CA ASN A 242 -2.01 -12.38 -15.65
C ASN A 242 -3.52 -12.24 -15.96
N GLY A 243 -4.35 -12.11 -14.94
CA GLY A 243 -5.81 -12.09 -15.00
C GLY A 243 -6.38 -12.21 -13.60
N GLU A 244 -7.68 -11.97 -13.44
CA GLU A 244 -8.36 -12.15 -12.17
C GLU A 244 -8.90 -13.58 -12.02
N TYR A 245 -8.78 -14.15 -10.82
CA TYR A 245 -9.15 -15.53 -10.54
C TYR A 245 -10.23 -15.60 -9.48
N GLN A 246 -11.11 -16.60 -9.59
CA GLN A 246 -12.09 -16.88 -8.54
C GLN A 246 -11.41 -17.21 -7.20
N ARG A 247 -10.35 -18.02 -7.27
CA ARG A 247 -9.39 -18.21 -6.18
C ARG A 247 -8.01 -17.81 -6.66
N SER A 248 -7.43 -16.81 -6.02
CA SER A 248 -6.18 -16.21 -6.39
C SER A 248 -5.02 -17.19 -6.19
N PRO A 249 -4.06 -17.23 -7.13
CA PRO A 249 -2.77 -17.82 -6.82
C PRO A 249 -2.09 -17.03 -5.69
N ARG A 250 -1.07 -17.62 -5.07
CA ARG A 250 -0.27 -16.99 -4.01
C ARG A 250 1.14 -16.75 -4.51
N TYR A 251 1.27 -15.89 -5.53
CA TYR A 251 2.58 -15.55 -6.08
C TYR A 251 3.33 -14.62 -5.14
N SER A 252 4.51 -15.05 -4.71
CA SER A 252 5.38 -14.30 -3.83
C SER A 252 6.69 -13.93 -4.52
N ARG A 253 7.21 -12.74 -4.20
CA ARG A 253 8.54 -12.26 -4.58
C ARG A 253 9.14 -11.50 -3.41
N PHE A 254 10.44 -11.28 -3.45
CA PHE A 254 11.12 -10.43 -2.49
C PHE A 254 12.08 -9.45 -3.17
N LYS A 255 12.34 -8.32 -2.51
CA LYS A 255 13.41 -7.37 -2.84
C LYS A 255 14.45 -7.40 -1.71
N THR A 256 15.72 -7.48 -2.08
CA THR A 256 16.84 -7.43 -1.13
C THR A 256 17.35 -6.01 -0.97
N PHE A 257 17.31 -5.49 0.25
CA PHE A 257 17.87 -4.20 0.63
C PHE A 257 19.15 -4.39 1.43
N ARG A 258 20.12 -3.51 1.20
CA ARG A 258 21.39 -3.52 1.92
C ARG A 258 21.75 -2.09 2.31
N TYR A 259 21.95 -1.85 3.60
CA TYR A 259 22.15 -0.51 4.12
C TYR A 259 22.92 -0.54 5.42
N ARG A 260 23.50 0.61 5.77
CA ARG A 260 23.99 0.88 7.12
C ARG A 260 22.94 1.69 7.87
N LEU A 261 22.66 1.31 9.12
CA LEU A 261 21.95 2.12 10.09
C LEU A 261 22.94 2.90 10.94
N ASP A 262 22.60 4.15 11.22
CA ASP A 262 23.34 5.01 12.15
C ASP A 262 22.56 5.09 13.47
N LEU A 263 23.26 4.84 14.58
CA LEU A 263 22.68 4.77 15.92
C LEU A 263 23.20 5.91 16.80
N ASN A 264 22.38 6.40 17.73
CA ASN A 264 22.84 7.26 18.82
C ASN A 264 23.42 6.43 19.99
N ASP A 265 23.86 7.11 21.04
CA ASP A 265 24.46 6.46 22.23
C ASP A 265 23.48 5.55 22.98
N ASP A 266 22.17 5.77 22.82
CA ASP A 266 21.09 4.94 23.40
C ASP A 266 20.73 3.72 22.51
N GLY A 267 21.36 3.59 21.34
CA GLY A 267 21.09 2.51 20.37
C GLY A 267 19.85 2.74 19.51
N GLU A 268 19.30 3.95 19.48
CA GLU A 268 18.18 4.33 18.63
C GLU A 268 18.64 4.64 17.20
N ILE A 269 17.83 4.23 16.24
CA ILE A 269 18.07 4.49 14.83
C ILE A 269 17.81 5.98 14.55
N VAL A 270 18.88 6.72 14.23
CA VAL A 270 18.81 8.15 13.91
C VAL A 270 19.04 8.45 12.43
N GLY A 271 19.42 7.45 11.65
CA GLY A 271 19.75 7.63 10.25
C GLY A 271 20.13 6.33 9.55
N GLY A 272 20.50 6.46 8.29
CA GLY A 272 21.11 5.37 7.56
C GLY A 272 21.35 5.71 6.10
N VAL A 273 22.02 4.80 5.40
CA VAL A 273 22.34 4.93 3.98
C VAL A 273 22.25 3.59 3.28
N PHE A 274 21.54 3.56 2.14
CA PHE A 274 21.52 2.40 1.25
C PHE A 274 22.86 2.24 0.53
N TYR A 275 23.33 1.01 0.40
CA TYR A 275 24.48 0.71 -0.44
C TYR A 275 24.09 0.67 -1.91
N ALA A 276 25.07 0.87 -2.78
CA ALA A 276 24.87 0.90 -4.24
C ALA A 276 24.29 -0.40 -4.82
N ASN A 277 24.47 -1.54 -4.13
CA ASN A 277 23.93 -2.84 -4.54
C ASN A 277 22.62 -3.23 -3.82
N SER A 278 21.96 -2.26 -3.19
CA SER A 278 20.62 -2.42 -2.61
C SER A 278 19.54 -2.40 -3.70
N SER A 279 18.41 -3.06 -3.46
CA SER A 279 17.17 -2.74 -4.15
C SER A 279 16.72 -1.31 -3.82
N MET A 280 15.88 -0.76 -4.68
CA MET A 280 15.26 0.56 -4.52
C MET A 280 13.74 0.44 -4.62
N ILE A 281 13.07 1.38 -3.98
CA ILE A 281 11.62 1.57 -3.95
C ILE A 281 11.35 3.08 -3.93
N ASP A 282 10.13 3.49 -4.27
CA ASP A 282 9.76 4.91 -4.24
C ASP A 282 9.06 5.28 -2.92
N MET A 283 8.17 4.42 -2.44
CA MET A 283 7.39 4.67 -1.22
C MET A 283 6.91 3.39 -0.54
N LEU A 284 6.67 3.50 0.77
CA LEU A 284 5.80 2.61 1.53
C LEU A 284 4.59 3.40 2.01
N TRP A 285 3.42 2.78 2.02
CA TRP A 285 2.16 3.47 2.29
C TRP A 285 1.12 2.53 2.92
N LEU A 286 0.05 3.13 3.44
CA LEU A 286 -1.03 2.46 4.13
C LEU A 286 -2.37 2.76 3.46
N PRO A 287 -3.15 1.73 3.09
CA PRO A 287 -4.50 1.95 2.62
C PRO A 287 -5.43 2.29 3.80
N LEU A 288 -6.13 3.43 3.72
CA LEU A 288 -7.17 3.81 4.68
C LEU A 288 -8.55 3.29 4.27
N ARG A 289 -9.60 3.59 5.02
CA ARG A 289 -10.97 3.20 4.62
C ARG A 289 -11.33 3.82 3.27
N PRO A 290 -12.04 3.08 2.40
CA PRO A 290 -12.47 3.62 1.12
C PRO A 290 -13.49 4.73 1.36
N LYS A 291 -13.38 5.84 0.64
CA LYS A 291 -14.34 6.95 0.69
C LYS A 291 -15.22 6.96 -0.55
N GLN A 292 -16.42 7.52 -0.47
CA GLN A 292 -17.30 7.60 -1.62
C GLN A 292 -16.70 8.49 -2.72
N GLY A 293 -16.88 8.10 -3.99
CA GLY A 293 -16.39 8.89 -5.11
C GLY A 293 -16.97 10.31 -5.11
N ARG A 294 -16.13 11.30 -5.42
CA ARG A 294 -16.40 12.76 -5.34
C ARG A 294 -16.40 13.37 -3.94
N GLU A 295 -16.14 12.59 -2.90
CA GLU A 295 -15.91 13.13 -1.56
C GLU A 295 -14.44 13.46 -1.31
N ALA A 296 -14.16 14.20 -0.24
CA ALA A 296 -12.81 14.64 0.12
C ALA A 296 -11.88 13.44 0.36
N GLY A 297 -10.80 13.32 -0.41
CA GLY A 297 -9.89 12.17 -0.40
C GLY A 297 -10.29 10.99 -1.31
N ASN A 298 -11.30 11.19 -2.16
CA ASN A 298 -11.63 10.34 -3.31
C ASN A 298 -12.32 11.15 -4.42
N GLU A 299 -11.87 12.38 -4.65
CA GLU A 299 -12.46 13.33 -5.60
C GLU A 299 -12.49 12.81 -7.05
N PRO A 300 -11.50 12.03 -7.53
CA PRO A 300 -11.56 11.41 -8.85
C PRO A 300 -12.35 10.09 -8.87
N GLY A 301 -12.75 9.56 -7.72
CA GLY A 301 -13.47 8.30 -7.60
C GLY A 301 -14.81 8.28 -8.32
N ASN A 302 -15.21 7.08 -8.73
CA ASN A 302 -16.44 6.82 -9.47
C ASN A 302 -17.68 7.15 -8.62
N PRO A 303 -18.46 8.21 -8.94
CA PRO A 303 -19.64 8.61 -8.14
C PRO A 303 -20.81 7.62 -8.25
N HIS A 304 -20.77 6.70 -9.20
CA HIS A 304 -21.86 5.76 -9.49
C HIS A 304 -21.64 4.38 -8.88
N LEU A 305 -20.54 4.22 -8.13
CA LEU A 305 -20.20 3.03 -7.36
C LEU A 305 -20.37 3.36 -5.87
N ASP A 306 -21.32 2.71 -5.21
CA ASP A 306 -21.57 2.89 -3.78
C ASP A 306 -20.59 2.03 -2.98
N VAL A 307 -19.74 2.69 -2.19
CA VAL A 307 -18.69 2.02 -1.42
C VAL A 307 -19.27 1.06 -0.38
N ASP A 308 -20.35 1.45 0.30
CA ASP A 308 -20.96 0.63 1.35
C ASP A 308 -21.61 -0.62 0.77
N GLU A 309 -22.22 -0.51 -0.42
CA GLU A 309 -22.78 -1.67 -1.11
C GLU A 309 -21.69 -2.63 -1.59
N VAL A 310 -20.58 -2.12 -2.13
CA VAL A 310 -19.42 -2.96 -2.50
C VAL A 310 -18.87 -3.69 -1.27
N LEU A 311 -18.69 -3.00 -0.15
CA LEU A 311 -18.24 -3.61 1.10
C LEU A 311 -19.27 -4.60 1.66
N SER A 312 -20.56 -4.33 1.52
CA SER A 312 -21.64 -5.25 1.91
C SER A 312 -21.59 -6.56 1.12
N ILE A 313 -21.39 -6.48 -0.21
CA ILE A 313 -21.19 -7.65 -1.08
C ILE A 313 -19.93 -8.41 -0.66
N TRP A 314 -18.82 -7.71 -0.37
CA TRP A 314 -17.61 -8.35 0.13
C TRP A 314 -17.85 -9.11 1.44
N ARG A 315 -18.53 -8.49 2.42
CA ARG A 315 -18.83 -9.12 3.73
C ARG A 315 -19.63 -10.41 3.58
N GLU A 316 -20.57 -10.45 2.64
CA GLU A 316 -21.38 -11.64 2.33
C GLU A 316 -20.57 -12.73 1.60
N SER A 317 -19.50 -12.34 0.89
CA SER A 317 -18.63 -13.26 0.14
C SER A 317 -17.54 -13.93 0.98
N VAL A 318 -17.32 -13.47 2.22
CA VAL A 318 -16.25 -13.94 3.12
C VAL A 318 -16.86 -14.48 4.42
N PRO A 319 -16.48 -15.70 4.85
CA PRO A 319 -16.91 -16.24 6.13
C PRO A 319 -16.66 -15.28 7.30
N GLU A 320 -17.67 -15.10 8.16
CA GLU A 320 -17.60 -14.19 9.31
C GLU A 320 -16.41 -14.50 10.24
N GLU A 321 -16.12 -15.78 10.46
CA GLU A 321 -15.00 -16.24 11.26
C GLU A 321 -13.63 -15.77 10.71
N LEU A 322 -13.51 -15.62 9.39
CA LEU A 322 -12.30 -15.07 8.78
C LEU A 322 -12.27 -13.55 8.93
N ARG A 323 -13.41 -12.87 8.73
CA ARG A 323 -13.51 -11.40 8.91
C ARG A 323 -13.15 -10.98 10.34
N LYS A 324 -13.63 -11.71 11.36
CA LYS A 324 -13.29 -11.48 12.77
C LYS A 324 -11.81 -11.66 13.11
N LYS A 325 -11.04 -12.33 12.24
CA LYS A 325 -9.60 -12.52 12.39
C LYS A 325 -8.78 -11.58 11.50
N TRP A 326 -9.43 -10.67 10.78
CA TRP A 326 -8.80 -9.75 9.84
C TRP A 326 -8.91 -8.29 10.33
N PRO A 327 -8.22 -7.92 11.42
CA PRO A 327 -8.27 -6.54 11.88
C PRO A 327 -7.52 -5.63 10.91
N VAL A 328 -8.17 -4.55 10.50
CA VAL A 328 -7.58 -3.49 9.69
C VAL A 328 -7.41 -2.22 10.50
N ILE A 329 -6.45 -1.39 10.10
CA ILE A 329 -6.39 0.00 10.53
C ILE A 329 -7.54 0.78 9.89
N ASP A 330 -8.02 1.81 10.58
CA ASP A 330 -9.13 2.63 10.12
C ASP A 330 -10.33 1.78 9.63
N PRO A 331 -10.89 0.90 10.49
CA PRO A 331 -12.02 0.07 10.09
C PRO A 331 -13.30 0.92 9.95
N PRO A 332 -14.12 0.72 8.90
CA PRO A 332 -15.49 1.21 8.90
C PRO A 332 -16.26 0.56 10.06
N LYS A 333 -17.34 1.20 10.51
CA LYS A 333 -18.06 0.83 11.73
C LYS A 333 -18.49 -0.65 11.74
N GLU A 334 -18.90 -1.15 10.60
CA GLU A 334 -19.41 -2.51 10.36
C GLU A 334 -18.30 -3.57 10.40
N ASP A 335 -17.04 -3.19 10.19
CA ASP A 335 -15.87 -4.10 10.18
C ASP A 335 -15.04 -4.03 11.46
N ARG A 336 -15.50 -3.26 12.45
CA ARG A 336 -14.88 -3.19 13.78
C ARG A 336 -15.02 -4.53 14.49
N ILE A 337 -13.91 -5.03 15.01
CA ILE A 337 -13.83 -6.27 15.79
C ILE A 337 -13.92 -5.91 17.27
N LEU A 338 -15.12 -6.01 17.84
CA LEU A 338 -15.37 -5.64 19.25
C LEU A 338 -14.80 -6.65 20.24
N ASP A 339 -14.80 -7.93 19.87
CA ASP A 339 -14.16 -8.99 20.66
C ASP A 339 -12.78 -9.33 20.08
N VAL A 340 -11.76 -8.71 20.66
CA VAL A 340 -10.36 -8.88 20.25
C VAL A 340 -9.68 -10.04 20.98
N SER A 341 -10.38 -10.81 21.82
CA SER A 341 -9.80 -11.88 22.63
C SER A 341 -9.18 -13.02 21.81
N GLN A 342 -9.64 -13.18 20.57
CA GLN A 342 -9.13 -14.18 19.63
C GLN A 342 -7.97 -13.68 18.76
N LEU A 343 -7.64 -12.39 18.82
CA LEU A 343 -6.55 -11.79 18.08
C LEU A 343 -5.25 -11.88 18.88
N THR A 344 -4.18 -12.27 18.20
CA THR A 344 -2.83 -12.37 18.78
C THR A 344 -1.96 -11.22 18.30
N GLY A 345 -1.09 -10.71 19.17
CA GLY A 345 -0.19 -9.60 18.84
C GLY A 345 -0.87 -8.24 19.01
N LEU A 346 -0.33 -7.21 18.34
CA LEU A 346 -0.92 -5.87 18.39
C LEU A 346 -2.22 -5.84 17.59
N VAL A 347 -3.29 -5.33 18.21
CA VAL A 347 -4.59 -5.17 17.57
C VAL A 347 -4.78 -3.70 17.20
N PRO A 348 -5.10 -3.39 15.93
CA PRO A 348 -5.46 -2.05 15.52
C PRO A 348 -6.57 -1.45 16.38
N VAL A 349 -6.49 -0.16 16.68
CA VAL A 349 -7.53 0.59 17.37
C VAL A 349 -8.83 0.50 16.57
N GLN A 350 -9.87 -0.04 17.20
CA GLN A 350 -11.15 -0.31 16.54
C GLN A 350 -12.09 0.89 16.54
N ASP A 351 -11.85 1.88 17.40
CA ASP A 351 -12.59 3.15 17.42
C ASP A 351 -11.60 4.31 17.36
N ILE A 352 -11.32 4.76 16.15
CA ILE A 352 -10.48 5.93 15.92
C ILE A 352 -11.43 7.13 15.92
N ALA A 353 -11.25 8.06 16.87
CA ALA A 353 -11.94 9.33 16.84
C ALA A 353 -11.69 9.98 15.47
N GLU A 354 -12.74 10.41 14.78
CA GLU A 354 -12.60 11.04 13.47
C GLU A 354 -11.66 12.24 13.60
N SER A 355 -10.48 12.16 12.98
CA SER A 355 -9.62 13.32 12.86
C SER A 355 -10.38 14.34 12.03
N ALA A 356 -10.67 15.50 12.61
CA ALA A 356 -11.08 16.67 11.86
C ALA A 356 -10.09 16.80 10.69
N SER A 357 -10.58 16.57 9.47
CA SER A 357 -9.81 16.68 8.24
C SER A 357 -8.93 17.92 8.33
N SER A 358 -7.67 17.80 7.93
CA SER A 358 -6.71 18.90 7.80
C SER A 358 -7.25 19.99 6.85
N SER A 359 -8.12 20.86 7.37
CA SER A 359 -8.49 22.13 6.78
C SER A 359 -7.41 23.14 7.14
N ALA A 360 -6.23 22.98 6.55
CA ALA A 360 -5.12 23.92 6.71
C ALA A 360 -4.33 24.03 5.41
N ALA A 361 -5.00 24.46 4.34
CA ALA A 361 -4.36 25.06 3.18
C ALA A 361 -5.42 25.85 2.39
N GLY A 362 -5.73 27.07 2.83
CA GLY A 362 -6.72 27.88 2.13
C GLY A 362 -7.13 29.19 2.79
N GLU A 363 -6.32 29.79 3.67
CA GLU A 363 -6.51 31.18 4.07
C GLU A 363 -5.15 31.89 4.15
N THR A 364 -4.70 32.43 3.02
CA THR A 364 -3.92 33.66 3.01
C THR A 364 -4.77 34.70 2.28
N GLY A 365 -5.42 35.54 3.07
CA GLY A 365 -6.14 36.71 2.61
C GLY A 365 -5.22 37.90 2.30
N ASN A 366 -5.80 38.79 1.49
CA ASN A 366 -5.38 40.14 1.07
C ASN A 366 -4.17 40.28 0.15
#